data_AF-A0A3B9KQT4-F1
#
_entry.id   AF-A0A3B9KQT4-F1
#
_cell.length_a   1.000
_cell.length_b   1.000
_cell.length_c   1.000
_cell.angle_alpha   90.00
_cell.angle_beta   90.00
_cell.angle_gamma   90.00
#
_symmetry.space_group_name_H-M   'P 1'
#
loop_
_entity.id
_entity.type
_entity.pdbx_description
1 polymer ?
#
loop_
_entity_poly.entity_id
_entity_poly.type
_entity_poly.pdbx_seq_one_letter_code
_entity_poly.pdbx_strand_id
1 'polypeptide(L)'
;IPREQVEALLTLRGFAPDTLDRWITAIGKDTLYCYPGYQNGGITSFQLLYLPEMRDEDALLKKYRMITEILKEKYGNPSHISVYDVKIYSPGKPFYTQKWISGNELLVTSINRADSHINVQYYFEPDSIVNEKIDYKKRLYELF
;
A
#
# COMPACT_ATOMS: atom_id res chain seq x y z
N ILE A 1 9.42 14.55 -0.27
CA ILE A 1 9.85 14.35 1.13
C ILE A 1 11.27 13.79 1.09
N PRO A 2 12.23 14.40 1.80
CA PRO A 2 13.59 13.86 1.91
C PRO A 2 13.57 12.46 2.53
N ARG A 3 14.46 11.58 2.08
CA ARG A 3 14.54 10.19 2.51
C ARG A 3 14.60 10.07 4.03
N GLU A 4 15.45 10.88 4.67
CA GLU A 4 15.73 10.80 6.11
C GLU A 4 14.46 11.03 6.97
N GLN A 5 13.55 11.89 6.51
CA GLN A 5 12.29 12.16 7.23
C GLN A 5 11.32 10.98 7.16
N VAL A 6 11.34 10.21 6.08
CA VAL A 6 10.49 9.03 5.91
C VAL A 6 11.03 7.86 6.71
N GLU A 7 12.35 7.68 6.71
CA GLU A 7 13.01 6.67 7.55
C GLU A 7 12.70 6.90 9.05
N ALA A 8 12.74 8.16 9.50
CA ALA A 8 12.37 8.52 10.86
C ALA A 8 10.90 8.19 11.17
N LEU A 9 9.97 8.50 10.26
CA LEU A 9 8.54 8.20 10.47
C LEU A 9 8.25 6.71 10.49
N LEU A 10 8.83 5.92 9.58
CA LEU A 10 8.69 4.47 9.56
C LEU A 10 9.23 3.84 10.86
N THR A 11 10.39 4.32 11.33
CA THR A 11 10.97 3.90 12.61
C THR A 11 10.03 4.21 13.78
N LEU A 12 9.45 5.42 13.83
CA LEU A 12 8.46 5.82 14.86
C LEU A 12 7.20 4.95 14.83
N ARG A 13 6.87 4.35 13.68
CA ARG A 13 5.76 3.40 13.51
C ARG A 13 6.13 1.95 13.80
N GLY A 14 7.33 1.69 14.32
CA GLY A 14 7.78 0.35 14.65
C GLY A 14 8.18 -0.48 13.44
N PHE A 15 8.50 0.17 12.30
CA PHE A 15 9.18 -0.51 11.21
C PHE A 15 10.68 -0.53 11.47
N ALA A 16 11.27 -1.71 11.35
CA ALA A 16 12.71 -1.88 11.31
C ALA A 16 13.20 -1.82 9.85
N PRO A 17 14.34 -1.16 9.57
CA PRO A 17 14.99 -1.29 8.27
C PRO A 17 15.52 -2.72 8.11
N ASP A 18 15.15 -3.37 7.02
CA ASP A 18 15.59 -4.73 6.67
C ASP A 18 16.74 -4.65 5.65
N THR A 19 16.57 -3.80 4.62
CA THR A 19 17.61 -3.32 3.69
C THR A 19 17.39 -1.83 3.43
N LEU A 20 18.35 -1.14 2.80
CA LEU A 20 18.28 0.32 2.60
C LEU A 20 16.95 0.82 1.98
N ASP A 21 16.26 0.01 1.18
CA ASP A 21 15.04 0.41 0.47
C ASP A 21 13.77 -0.36 0.89
N ARG A 22 13.83 -1.12 1.98
CA ARG A 22 12.70 -1.90 2.50
C ARG A 22 12.61 -1.85 4.02
N TRP A 23 11.42 -1.53 4.50
CA TRP A 23 11.07 -1.53 5.91
C TRP A 23 10.13 -2.67 6.23
N ILE A 24 10.29 -3.28 7.40
CA ILE A 24 9.48 -4.41 7.87
C ILE A 24 8.92 -4.14 9.26
N THR A 25 7.67 -4.51 9.50
CA THR A 25 7.10 -4.56 10.84
C THR A 25 6.29 -5.84 11.02
N ALA A 26 6.30 -6.39 12.24
CA ALA A 26 5.50 -7.53 12.63
C ALA A 26 4.15 -7.04 13.18
N ILE A 27 3.05 -7.60 12.69
CA ILE A 27 1.68 -7.28 13.13
C ILE A 27 1.08 -8.57 13.69
N GLY A 28 1.32 -8.81 14.99
CA GLY A 28 1.02 -10.11 15.60
C GLY A 28 1.87 -11.20 14.96
N LYS A 29 1.23 -12.10 14.19
CA LYS A 29 1.90 -13.16 13.44
C LYS A 29 2.02 -12.87 11.94
N ASP A 30 1.44 -11.75 11.50
CA ASP A 30 1.51 -11.28 10.13
C ASP A 30 2.74 -10.38 9.96
N THR A 31 3.18 -10.21 8.71
CA THR A 31 4.32 -9.34 8.37
C THR A 31 3.90 -8.30 7.37
N LEU A 32 4.27 -7.03 7.60
CA LEU A 32 4.04 -5.94 6.68
C LEU A 32 5.37 -5.37 6.20
N TYR A 33 5.54 -5.31 4.88
CA TYR A 33 6.67 -4.65 4.23
C TYR A 33 6.24 -3.33 3.64
N CYS A 34 7.11 -2.33 3.73
CA CYS A 34 6.92 -1.00 3.15
C CYS A 34 8.08 -0.67 2.19
N TYR A 35 7.71 -0.23 1.00
CA TYR A 35 8.60 0.18 -0.09
C TYR A 35 8.24 1.61 -0.54
N PRO A 36 8.97 2.64 -0.11
CA PRO A 36 8.82 3.99 -0.64
C PRO A 36 9.42 4.08 -2.06
N GLY A 37 8.67 4.66 -3.00
CA GLY A 37 9.14 4.95 -4.36
C GLY A 37 9.67 6.38 -4.45
N TYR A 38 10.86 6.54 -5.02
CA TYR A 38 11.53 7.84 -5.17
C TYR A 38 11.68 8.26 -6.63
N GLN A 39 11.45 9.54 -6.92
CA GLN A 39 11.73 10.18 -8.20
C GLN A 39 12.22 11.61 -7.98
N ASN A 40 13.26 12.04 -8.70
CA ASN A 40 13.85 13.38 -8.59
C ASN A 40 14.22 13.80 -7.14
N GLY A 41 14.65 12.84 -6.31
CA GLY A 41 15.00 13.08 -4.90
C GLY A 41 13.81 13.24 -3.94
N GLY A 42 12.57 13.12 -4.43
CA GLY A 42 11.35 13.09 -3.62
C GLY A 42 10.65 11.73 -3.69
N ILE A 43 9.74 11.47 -2.75
CA ILE A 43 8.86 10.29 -2.81
C ILE A 43 7.68 10.59 -3.73
N THR A 44 7.29 9.61 -4.54
CA THR A 44 6.10 9.64 -5.41
C THR A 44 5.14 8.48 -5.16
N SER A 45 5.54 7.50 -4.34
CA SER A 45 4.66 6.40 -3.98
C SER A 45 5.04 5.68 -2.68
N PHE A 46 4.08 4.95 -2.12
CA PHE A 46 4.30 3.93 -1.09
C PHE A 46 3.66 2.63 -1.53
N GLN A 47 4.42 1.55 -1.46
CA GLN A 47 3.91 0.20 -1.64
C GLN A 47 3.99 -0.56 -0.31
N LEU A 48 2.84 -0.99 0.18
CA LEU A 48 2.66 -1.81 1.36
C LEU A 48 2.33 -3.24 0.92
N LEU A 49 3.13 -4.20 1.38
CA LEU A 49 2.98 -5.61 1.04
C LEU A 49 2.75 -6.40 2.33
N TYR A 50 1.51 -6.84 2.51
CA TYR A 50 1.03 -7.52 3.71
C TYR A 50 1.02 -9.04 3.47
N LEU A 51 1.81 -9.76 4.28
CA LEU A 51 1.88 -11.22 4.29
C LEU A 51 1.20 -11.73 5.56
N PRO A 52 -0.03 -12.28 5.45
CA PRO A 52 -0.64 -12.95 6.58
C PRO A 52 0.12 -14.24 6.96
N GLU A 53 0.03 -14.64 8.23
CA GLU A 53 0.53 -15.92 8.72
C GLU A 53 -0.12 -17.09 7.95
N MET A 54 -1.45 -17.04 7.82
CA MET A 54 -2.23 -17.99 7.03
C MET A 54 -2.34 -17.52 5.58
N ARG A 55 -1.81 -18.34 4.67
CA ARG A 55 -1.63 -18.00 3.25
C ARG A 55 -2.64 -18.69 2.32
N ASP A 56 -3.65 -19.35 2.87
CA ASP A 56 -4.76 -19.87 2.06
C ASP A 56 -5.61 -18.73 1.47
N GLU A 57 -6.36 -19.05 0.43
CA GLU A 57 -7.14 -18.07 -0.33
C GLU A 57 -8.23 -17.40 0.52
N ASP A 58 -8.89 -18.15 1.40
CA ASP A 58 -9.99 -17.64 2.23
C ASP A 58 -9.47 -16.65 3.27
N ALA A 59 -8.33 -16.96 3.91
CA ALA A 59 -7.66 -16.07 4.84
C ALA A 59 -7.20 -14.78 4.14
N LEU A 60 -6.60 -14.89 2.96
CA LEU A 60 -6.20 -13.73 2.14
C LEU A 60 -7.41 -12.87 1.76
N LEU A 61 -8.49 -13.48 1.29
CA LEU A 61 -9.70 -12.75 0.90
C LEU A 61 -10.35 -12.05 2.09
N LYS A 62 -10.38 -12.70 3.26
CA LYS A 62 -10.90 -12.09 4.50
C LYS A 62 -10.09 -10.86 4.90
N LYS A 63 -8.76 -10.96 4.91
CA LYS A 63 -7.87 -9.83 5.24
C LYS A 63 -7.98 -8.72 4.21
N TYR A 64 -8.05 -9.06 2.92
CA TYR A 64 -8.25 -8.10 1.84
C TYR A 64 -9.55 -7.32 2.02
N ARG A 65 -10.66 -8.01 2.30
CA ARG A 65 -11.95 -7.36 2.58
C ARG A 65 -11.84 -6.38 3.75
N MET A 66 -11.24 -6.80 4.85
CA MET A 66 -11.01 -5.92 6.01
C MET A 66 -10.24 -4.65 5.63
N ILE A 67 -9.12 -4.80 4.90
CA ILE A 67 -8.33 -3.66 4.43
C ILE A 67 -9.17 -2.76 3.53
N THR A 68 -9.90 -3.33 2.56
CA THR A 68 -10.72 -2.53 1.65
C THR A 68 -11.87 -1.80 2.35
N GLU A 69 -12.46 -2.37 3.40
CA GLU A 69 -13.49 -1.67 4.18
C GLU A 69 -12.91 -0.47 4.93
N ILE A 70 -11.75 -0.62 5.58
CA ILE A 70 -11.03 0.50 6.21
C ILE A 70 -10.71 1.59 5.18
N LEU A 71 -10.24 1.20 3.99
CA LEU A 71 -9.96 2.14 2.91
C LEU A 71 -11.24 2.81 2.39
N LYS A 72 -12.38 2.10 2.35
CA LYS A 72 -13.66 2.68 1.96
C LYS A 72 -14.18 3.70 2.98
N GLU A 73 -14.08 3.39 4.27
CA GLU A 73 -14.47 4.32 5.33
C GLU A 73 -13.67 5.64 5.23
N LYS A 74 -12.41 5.56 4.83
CA LYS A 74 -11.50 6.69 4.76
C LYS A 74 -11.53 7.46 3.44
N TYR A 75 -11.56 6.76 2.31
CA TYR A 75 -11.44 7.34 0.96
C TYR A 75 -12.73 7.28 0.14
N GLY A 76 -13.82 6.74 0.72
CA GLY A 76 -15.09 6.52 0.03
C GLY A 76 -15.06 5.27 -0.85
N ASN A 77 -16.02 5.15 -1.78
CA ASN A 77 -16.07 4.00 -2.67
C ASN A 77 -14.95 4.03 -3.72
N PRO A 78 -14.39 2.88 -4.10
CA PRO A 78 -13.40 2.81 -5.18
C PRO A 78 -14.02 3.26 -6.51
N SER A 79 -13.26 4.02 -7.30
CA SER A 79 -13.66 4.43 -8.65
C SER A 79 -13.60 3.26 -9.64
N HIS A 80 -12.85 2.20 -9.31
CA HIS A 80 -12.73 1.00 -10.14
C HIS A 80 -12.57 -0.27 -9.29
N ILE A 81 -13.25 -1.34 -9.70
CA ILE A 81 -13.13 -2.68 -9.12
C ILE A 81 -12.92 -3.67 -10.27
N SER A 82 -11.87 -4.49 -10.20
CA SER A 82 -11.67 -5.61 -11.10
C SER A 82 -11.55 -6.92 -10.34
N VAL A 83 -12.16 -7.96 -10.92
CA VAL A 83 -12.13 -9.34 -10.43
C VAL A 83 -11.76 -10.21 -11.62
N TYR A 84 -10.62 -10.88 -11.55
CA TYR A 84 -10.18 -11.79 -12.60
C TYR A 84 -10.57 -13.22 -12.25
N ASP A 85 -11.17 -13.95 -13.18
CA ASP A 85 -11.60 -15.33 -12.92
C ASP A 85 -10.39 -16.29 -12.82
N VAL A 86 -10.50 -17.28 -11.92
CA VAL A 86 -9.45 -18.22 -11.52
C VAL A 86 -8.96 -19.07 -12.70
N LYS A 87 -9.81 -19.28 -13.70
CA LYS A 87 -9.53 -20.15 -14.86
C LYS A 87 -8.46 -19.61 -15.81
N ILE A 88 -8.06 -18.34 -15.69
CA ILE A 88 -7.04 -17.69 -16.53
C ILE A 88 -5.98 -17.07 -15.63
N TYR A 89 -5.41 -17.88 -14.72
CA TYR A 89 -4.33 -17.42 -13.87
C TYR A 89 -3.06 -17.20 -14.71
N SER A 90 -2.53 -15.99 -14.65
CA SER A 90 -1.21 -15.62 -15.19
C SER A 90 -0.39 -15.07 -14.03
N PRO A 91 0.81 -15.61 -13.73
CA PRO A 91 1.70 -15.05 -12.74
C PRO A 91 1.87 -13.53 -12.95
N GLY A 92 1.64 -12.74 -11.91
CA GLY A 92 1.73 -11.27 -11.95
C GLY A 92 0.42 -10.52 -12.20
N LYS A 93 -0.71 -11.18 -12.49
CA LYS A 93 -2.03 -10.51 -12.52
C LYS A 93 -2.75 -10.64 -11.17
N PRO A 94 -3.10 -9.52 -10.50
CA PRO A 94 -3.80 -9.58 -9.23
C PRO A 94 -5.23 -10.10 -9.42
N PHE A 95 -5.71 -10.91 -8.47
CA PHE A 95 -7.01 -11.58 -8.54
C PHE A 95 -8.18 -10.62 -8.28
N TYR A 96 -8.08 -9.85 -7.20
CA TYR A 96 -8.95 -8.71 -6.91
C TYR A 96 -8.12 -7.44 -6.96
N THR A 97 -8.64 -6.39 -7.59
CA THR A 97 -8.07 -5.05 -7.48
C THR A 97 -9.17 -4.02 -7.26
N GLN A 98 -8.95 -3.11 -6.32
CA GLN A 98 -9.74 -1.90 -6.13
C GLN A 98 -8.85 -0.70 -6.32
N LYS A 99 -9.39 0.35 -6.97
CA LYS A 99 -8.68 1.62 -7.17
C LYS A 99 -9.53 2.80 -6.71
N TRP A 100 -8.88 3.76 -6.08
CA TRP A 100 -9.42 5.08 -5.79
C TRP A 100 -8.59 6.10 -6.55
N ILE A 101 -9.26 7.02 -7.24
CA ILE A 101 -8.63 8.13 -7.96
C ILE A 101 -9.21 9.41 -7.39
N SER A 102 -8.34 10.29 -6.91
CA SER A 102 -8.73 11.59 -6.36
C SER A 102 -7.71 12.65 -6.79
N GLY A 103 -8.07 13.47 -7.79
CA GLY A 103 -7.13 14.41 -8.40
C GLY A 103 -5.92 13.68 -8.96
N ASN A 104 -4.72 14.05 -8.50
CA ASN A 104 -3.44 13.49 -8.93
C ASN A 104 -2.98 12.29 -8.07
N GLU A 105 -3.89 11.71 -7.29
CA GLU A 105 -3.63 10.59 -6.39
C GLU A 105 -4.31 9.31 -6.90
N LEU A 106 -3.59 8.21 -6.79
CA LEU A 106 -4.07 6.87 -7.12
C LEU A 106 -3.74 5.92 -5.97
N LEU A 107 -4.78 5.37 -5.34
CA LEU A 107 -4.65 4.26 -4.41
C LEU A 107 -5.10 2.98 -5.11
N VAL A 108 -4.27 1.94 -5.07
CA VAL A 108 -4.56 0.61 -5.63
C VAL A 108 -4.40 -0.42 -4.54
N THR A 109 -5.41 -1.23 -4.30
CA THR A 109 -5.32 -2.38 -3.39
C THR A 109 -5.59 -3.65 -4.17
N SER A 110 -4.77 -4.67 -4.02
CA SER A 110 -4.92 -5.91 -4.78
C SER A 110 -4.45 -7.17 -4.04
N ILE A 111 -4.95 -8.34 -4.47
CA ILE A 111 -4.49 -9.64 -3.99
C ILE A 111 -3.57 -10.28 -5.03
N ASN A 112 -2.36 -10.62 -4.63
CA ASN A 112 -1.47 -11.48 -5.41
C ASN A 112 -1.52 -12.91 -4.86
N ARG A 113 -2.12 -13.82 -5.64
CA ARG A 113 -2.25 -15.24 -5.27
C ARG A 113 -0.94 -16.02 -5.44
N ALA A 114 -0.08 -15.64 -6.38
CA ALA A 114 1.21 -16.31 -6.63
C ALA A 114 2.07 -16.31 -5.36
N ASP A 115 2.17 -15.11 -4.80
CA ASP A 115 3.07 -14.79 -3.71
C ASP A 115 2.30 -14.70 -2.38
N SER A 116 1.00 -15.03 -2.39
CA SER A 116 0.11 -15.09 -1.24
C SER A 116 0.17 -13.83 -0.36
N HIS A 117 0.04 -12.65 -0.98
CA HIS A 117 0.06 -11.37 -0.26
C HIS A 117 -1.01 -10.40 -0.76
N ILE A 118 -1.27 -9.40 0.08
CA ILE A 118 -2.09 -8.24 -0.27
C ILE A 118 -1.17 -7.06 -0.50
N ASN A 119 -1.40 -6.34 -1.58
CA ASN A 119 -0.64 -5.18 -1.98
C ASN A 119 -1.51 -3.94 -1.86
N VAL A 120 -1.02 -2.89 -1.21
CA VAL A 120 -1.63 -1.56 -1.17
C VAL A 120 -0.60 -0.57 -1.69
N GLN A 121 -0.87 0.04 -2.83
CA GLN A 121 0.00 1.01 -3.48
C GLN A 121 -0.69 2.36 -3.51
N TYR A 122 -0.01 3.37 -2.99
CA TYR A 122 -0.45 4.75 -3.05
C TYR A 122 0.54 5.54 -3.90
N TYR A 123 0.05 6.09 -5.01
CA TYR A 123 0.80 6.92 -5.94
C TYR A 123 0.29 8.36 -5.87
N PHE A 124 1.21 9.31 -5.97
CA PHE A 124 0.91 10.73 -6.04
C PHE A 124 1.93 11.42 -6.94
N GLU A 125 1.46 12.20 -7.92
CA GLU A 125 2.37 12.88 -8.84
C GLU A 125 3.19 13.99 -8.15
N PRO A 126 4.44 14.24 -8.58
CA PRO A 126 5.29 15.31 -8.05
C PRO A 126 4.65 16.71 -8.12
N ASP A 127 3.77 16.96 -9.08
CA ASP A 127 3.10 18.26 -9.26
C ASP A 127 2.12 18.58 -8.12
N SER A 128 1.70 17.57 -7.34
CA SER A 128 0.94 17.76 -6.09
C SER A 128 1.81 18.25 -4.92
N ILE A 129 3.14 18.26 -5.07
CA ILE A 129 4.10 18.78 -4.08
C ILE A 129 4.35 20.29 -4.33
N VAL A 130 4.01 20.81 -5.50
CA VAL A 130 4.21 22.21 -5.88
C VAL A 130 2.92 22.99 -5.67
N ASN A 131 2.65 23.32 -4.41
CA ASN A 131 2.14 24.61 -3.92
C ASN A 131 1.32 24.40 -2.64
N GLU A 132 1.89 24.91 -1.54
CA GLU A 132 1.28 25.15 -0.22
C GLU A 132 0.77 23.96 0.60
N LYS A 133 1.45 23.70 1.73
CA LYS A 133 0.87 23.17 2.98
C LYS A 133 -0.06 21.93 2.87
N ILE A 134 0.15 21.02 1.93
CA ILE A 134 -0.41 19.68 2.10
C ILE A 134 0.30 19.03 3.28
N ASP A 135 -0.46 18.69 4.33
CA ASP A 135 0.02 18.06 5.56
C ASP A 135 0.47 16.62 5.26
N TYR A 136 1.62 16.49 4.61
CA TYR A 136 2.21 15.22 4.22
C TYR A 136 2.51 14.35 5.45
N LYS A 137 2.76 14.97 6.61
CA LYS A 137 2.91 14.25 7.89
C LYS A 137 1.61 13.60 8.30
N LYS A 138 0.49 14.32 8.22
CA LYS A 138 -0.84 13.75 8.44
C LYS A 138 -1.16 12.65 7.42
N ARG A 139 -0.88 12.85 6.14
CA ARG A 139 -1.16 11.84 5.09
C ARG A 139 -0.35 10.56 5.27
N LEU A 140 0.92 10.69 5.64
CA LEU A 140 1.78 9.57 6.02
C LEU A 140 1.28 8.89 7.29
N TYR A 141 0.97 9.67 8.33
CA TYR A 141 0.38 9.17 9.58
C TYR A 141 -0.94 8.43 9.34
N GLU A 142 -1.69 8.83 8.33
CA GLU A 142 -2.95 8.21 7.96
C GLU A 142 -2.75 6.91 7.15
N LEU A 143 -1.65 6.77 6.41
CA LEU A 143 -1.31 5.57 5.62
C LEU A 143 -0.65 4.45 6.47
N PHE A 144 -0.01 4.79 7.59
CA PHE A 144 0.71 3.89 8.50
C PHE A 144 0.20 3.97 9.94
#